data_AF-A0A2K8L8A4-F1
#
_entry.id   AF-A0A2K8L8A4-F1
#
_cell.length_a   1.000
_cell.length_b   1.000
_cell.length_c   1.000
_cell.angle_alpha   90.00
_cell.angle_beta   90.00
_cell.angle_gamma   90.00
#
_symmetry.space_group_name_H-M   'P 1'
#
loop_
_entity.id
_entity.type
_entity.pdbx_description
1 polymer ?
#
loop_
_entity_poly.entity_id
_entity_poly.type
_entity_poly.pdbx_seq_one_letter_code
_entity_poly.pdbx_strand_id
1 'polypeptide(L)'
;MSEDIQKVYDRLVQLELEVKNLREGYVIVNTRYTDSLAVLKELTNQATVAAKRASIAATKSKDAAARAAIAAKEAAVHAVVEAAEAAADAAAQAAEAAAEAAAAAAAAASAAATAAAHQAEELAKKLSAEAAESSRIAVEAAAEAVKLANEANQSARGANKQS
;
A
#
# COMPACT_ATOMS: atom_id res chain seq x y z
N MET A 1 33.54 43.56 -45.54
CA MET A 1 34.63 42.84 -44.82
C MET A 1 34.68 43.19 -43.33
N SER A 2 35.02 44.41 -42.90
CA SER A 2 35.05 44.75 -41.46
C SER A 2 33.69 44.61 -40.76
N GLU A 3 32.62 45.01 -41.45
CA GLU A 3 31.25 44.99 -40.90
C GLU A 3 30.66 43.57 -40.83
N ASP A 4 31.01 42.71 -41.80
CA ASP A 4 30.62 41.30 -41.80
C ASP A 4 31.34 40.51 -40.70
N ILE A 5 32.63 40.81 -40.47
CA ILE A 5 33.40 40.25 -39.37
C ILE A 5 32.76 40.64 -38.02
N GLN A 6 32.34 41.90 -37.85
CA GLN A 6 31.66 42.34 -36.64
C GLN A 6 30.35 41.59 -36.39
N LYS A 7 29.52 41.43 -37.43
CA LYS A 7 28.26 40.66 -37.34
C LYS A 7 28.50 39.20 -36.94
N VAL A 8 29.59 38.58 -37.43
CA VAL A 8 29.98 37.23 -37.04
C VAL A 8 30.37 37.16 -35.57
N TYR A 9 31.18 38.12 -35.08
CA TYR A 9 31.54 38.20 -33.66
C TYR A 9 30.32 38.38 -32.76
N ASP A 10 29.41 39.28 -33.12
CA ASP A 10 28.18 39.52 -32.35
C ASP A 10 27.33 38.24 -32.27
N ARG A 11 27.25 37.46 -33.36
CA ARG A 11 26.53 36.19 -33.37
C ARG A 11 27.23 35.11 -32.53
N LEU A 12 28.56 35.11 -32.51
CA LEU A 12 29.37 34.19 -31.71
C LEU A 12 29.16 34.45 -30.22
N VAL A 13 29.13 35.72 -29.80
CA VAL A 13 28.80 36.13 -28.43
C VAL A 13 27.38 35.72 -28.04
N GLN A 14 26.41 35.90 -28.94
CA GLN A 14 25.03 35.43 -28.70
C GLN A 14 24.95 33.90 -28.51
N LEU A 15 25.66 33.13 -29.35
CA LEU A 15 25.71 31.68 -29.23
C LEU A 15 26.41 31.24 -27.94
N GLU A 16 27.50 31.90 -27.54
CA GLU A 16 28.16 31.63 -26.25
C GLU A 16 27.22 31.88 -25.07
N LEU A 17 26.42 32.94 -25.13
CA LEU A 17 25.40 33.25 -24.12
C LEU A 17 24.30 32.17 -24.09
N GLU A 18 23.78 31.76 -25.24
CA GLU A 18 22.78 30.69 -25.34
C GLU A 18 23.30 29.36 -24.80
N VAL A 19 24.54 28.98 -25.13
CA VAL A 19 25.20 27.76 -24.62
C VAL A 19 25.39 27.85 -23.10
N LYS A 20 25.78 29.01 -22.58
CA LYS A 20 25.91 29.23 -21.13
C LYS A 20 24.56 29.06 -20.44
N ASN A 21 23.51 29.71 -20.96
CA ASN A 21 22.15 29.60 -20.42
C ASN A 21 21.62 28.16 -20.49
N LEU A 22 21.90 27.44 -21.58
CA LEU A 22 21.50 26.03 -21.72
C LEU A 22 22.22 25.14 -20.70
N ARG A 23 23.51 25.37 -20.48
CA ARG A 23 24.28 24.62 -19.47
C ARG A 23 23.75 24.90 -18.06
N GLU A 24 23.50 26.16 -17.72
CA GLU A 24 22.91 26.54 -16.43
C GLU A 24 21.52 25.93 -16.24
N GLY A 25 20.67 26.00 -17.27
CA GLY A 25 19.35 25.36 -17.28
C GLY A 25 19.42 23.85 -17.10
N TYR A 26 20.36 23.18 -17.80
CA TYR A 26 20.58 21.75 -17.66
C TYR A 26 20.98 21.36 -16.23
N VAL A 27 21.89 22.13 -15.60
CA VAL A 27 22.30 21.89 -14.21
C VAL A 27 21.09 21.96 -13.27
N ILE A 28 20.26 23.00 -13.39
CA ILE A 28 19.06 23.16 -12.55
C ILE A 28 18.08 22.00 -12.73
N VAL A 29 17.81 21.60 -13.98
CA VAL A 29 16.91 20.48 -14.28
C VAL A 29 17.46 19.17 -13.73
N ASN A 30 18.75 18.91 -13.91
CA ASN A 30 19.40 17.70 -13.43
C ASN A 30 19.40 17.62 -11.89
N THR A 31 19.63 18.74 -11.20
CA THR A 31 19.53 18.81 -9.74
C THR A 31 18.11 18.47 -9.28
N ARG A 32 17.09 19.13 -9.82
CA ARG A 32 15.68 18.86 -9.45
C ARG A 32 15.25 17.43 -9.74
N TYR A 33 15.73 16.86 -10.85
CA TYR A 33 15.46 15.48 -11.23
C TYR A 33 16.07 14.50 -10.21
N THR A 34 17.34 14.71 -9.85
CA THR A 34 18.03 13.91 -8.82
C THR A 34 17.33 13.99 -7.46
N ASP A 35 16.92 15.19 -7.05
CA ASP A 35 16.18 15.39 -5.79
C ASP A 35 14.82 14.68 -5.81
N SER A 36 14.09 14.75 -6.93
CA SER A 36 12.80 14.09 -7.09
C SER A 36 12.94 12.56 -7.05
N LEU A 37 13.99 12.01 -7.65
CA LEU A 37 14.30 10.59 -7.57
C LEU A 37 14.59 10.15 -6.12
N ALA A 38 15.33 10.95 -5.36
CA ALA A 38 15.58 10.65 -3.95
C ALA A 38 14.29 10.61 -3.12
N VAL A 39 13.37 11.56 -3.34
CA VAL A 39 12.06 11.59 -2.67
C VAL A 39 11.20 10.39 -3.06
N LEU A 40 11.13 10.04 -4.35
CA LEU A 40 10.37 8.88 -4.82
C LEU A 40 10.88 7.57 -4.21
N LYS A 41 12.19 7.48 -3.93
CA LYS A 41 12.82 6.28 -3.37
C LYS A 41 12.40 6.11 -1.91
N GLU A 42 12.44 7.20 -1.16
CA GLU A 42 11.96 7.22 0.21
C GLU A 42 10.46 6.92 0.28
N LEU A 43 9.66 7.52 -0.62
CA LEU A 43 8.22 7.24 -0.70
C LEU A 43 7.94 5.75 -1.00
N THR A 44 8.67 5.16 -1.95
CA THR A 44 8.53 3.73 -2.28
C THR A 44 8.84 2.86 -1.06
N ASN A 45 9.93 3.17 -0.34
CA ASN A 45 10.30 2.45 0.87
C ASN A 45 9.22 2.56 1.97
N GLN A 46 8.73 3.78 2.23
CA GLN A 46 7.68 4.02 3.21
C GLN A 46 6.37 3.30 2.84
N ALA A 47 5.98 3.35 1.57
CA ALA A 47 4.80 2.66 1.06
C ALA A 47 4.92 1.14 1.22
N THR A 48 6.09 0.55 0.92
CA THR A 48 6.34 -0.87 1.16
C THR A 48 6.27 -1.23 2.65
N VAL A 49 6.83 -0.40 3.54
CA VAL A 49 6.74 -0.62 4.99
C VAL A 49 5.30 -0.53 5.47
N ALA A 50 4.52 0.43 4.96
CA ALA A 50 3.10 0.56 5.27
C ALA A 50 2.31 -0.66 4.82
N ALA A 51 2.52 -1.15 3.59
CA ALA A 51 1.89 -2.36 3.07
C ALA A 51 2.19 -3.60 3.94
N LYS A 52 3.46 -3.78 4.34
CA LYS A 52 3.87 -4.86 5.26
C LYS A 52 3.17 -4.78 6.61
N ARG A 53 3.10 -3.59 7.21
CA ARG A 53 2.41 -3.39 8.50
C ARG A 53 0.92 -3.65 8.40
N ALA A 54 0.28 -3.18 7.33
CA ALA A 54 -1.13 -3.41 7.07
C ALA A 54 -1.43 -4.91 6.86
N SER A 55 -0.55 -5.63 6.18
CA SER A 55 -0.63 -7.10 6.04
C SER A 55 -0.57 -7.83 7.39
N ILE A 56 0.34 -7.40 8.27
CA ILE A 56 0.42 -7.94 9.65
C ILE A 56 -0.85 -7.62 10.45
N ALA A 57 -1.43 -6.42 10.27
CA ALA A 57 -2.69 -6.08 10.92
C ALA A 57 -3.84 -6.98 10.42
N ALA A 58 -3.96 -7.17 9.11
CA ALA A 58 -4.98 -8.03 8.51
C ALA A 58 -4.87 -9.49 8.99
N THR A 59 -3.65 -10.04 9.07
CA THR A 59 -3.43 -11.41 9.57
C THR A 59 -3.76 -11.55 11.06
N LYS A 60 -3.42 -10.56 11.89
CA LYS A 60 -3.84 -10.54 13.31
C LYS A 60 -5.35 -10.45 13.47
N SER A 61 -6.00 -9.61 12.68
CA SER A 61 -7.46 -9.48 12.70
C SER A 61 -8.15 -10.78 12.25
N LYS A 62 -7.59 -11.47 11.25
CA LYS A 62 -8.02 -12.82 10.87
C LYS A 62 -7.90 -13.82 12.01
N ASP A 63 -6.77 -13.84 12.71
CA ASP A 63 -6.58 -14.74 13.86
C ASP A 63 -7.54 -14.43 15.01
N ALA A 64 -7.86 -13.14 15.23
CA ALA A 64 -8.88 -12.73 16.17
C ALA A 64 -10.28 -13.22 15.75
N ALA A 65 -10.63 -13.05 14.46
CA ALA A 65 -11.88 -13.57 13.91
C ALA A 65 -11.99 -15.09 14.04
N ALA A 66 -10.89 -15.83 13.83
CA ALA A 66 -10.84 -17.28 14.01
C ALA A 66 -11.13 -17.70 15.46
N ARG A 67 -10.50 -17.03 16.42
CA ARG A 67 -10.72 -17.30 17.86
C ARG A 67 -12.15 -16.98 18.28
N ALA A 68 -12.68 -15.85 17.81
CA ALA A 68 -14.06 -15.46 18.06
C ALA A 68 -15.05 -16.45 17.44
N ALA A 69 -14.79 -16.96 16.23
CA ALA A 69 -15.61 -17.99 15.60
C ALA A 69 -15.62 -19.32 16.39
N ILE A 70 -14.47 -19.74 16.92
CA ILE A 70 -14.38 -20.93 17.80
C ILE A 70 -15.20 -20.70 19.07
N ALA A 71 -15.05 -19.54 19.72
CA ALA A 71 -15.81 -19.20 20.91
C ALA A 71 -17.32 -19.18 20.64
N ALA A 72 -17.75 -18.62 19.51
CA ALA A 72 -19.16 -18.63 19.10
C ALA A 72 -19.69 -20.06 18.93
N LYS A 73 -18.90 -20.94 18.31
CA LYS A 73 -19.26 -22.35 18.13
C LYS A 73 -19.36 -23.11 19.45
N GLU A 74 -18.42 -22.90 20.37
CA GLU A 74 -18.43 -23.55 21.69
C GLU A 74 -19.62 -23.06 22.54
N ALA A 75 -19.86 -21.74 22.58
CA ALA A 75 -21.01 -21.17 23.27
C ALA A 75 -22.34 -21.71 22.71
N ALA A 76 -22.44 -21.88 21.39
CA ALA A 76 -23.61 -22.46 20.74
C ALA A 76 -23.86 -23.91 21.18
N VAL A 77 -22.81 -24.74 21.32
CA VAL A 77 -22.92 -26.14 21.79
C VAL A 77 -23.47 -26.20 23.22
N HIS A 78 -23.12 -25.24 24.07
CA HIS A 78 -23.59 -25.15 25.46
C HIS A 78 -24.89 -24.36 25.63
N ALA A 79 -25.57 -24.01 24.53
CA ALA A 79 -26.80 -23.21 24.51
C ALA A 79 -26.70 -21.84 25.21
N VAL A 80 -25.49 -21.26 25.25
CA VAL A 80 -25.26 -19.91 25.79
C VAL A 80 -25.42 -18.90 24.65
N VAL A 81 -26.67 -18.62 24.27
CA VAL A 81 -27.03 -17.83 23.07
C VAL A 81 -26.38 -16.44 23.08
N GLU A 82 -26.47 -15.71 24.18
CA GLU A 82 -25.88 -14.35 24.29
C GLU A 82 -24.36 -14.36 24.07
N ALA A 83 -23.64 -15.36 24.59
CA ALA A 83 -22.21 -15.48 24.39
C ALA A 83 -21.86 -15.86 22.95
N ALA A 84 -22.69 -16.70 22.31
CA ALA A 84 -22.52 -17.07 20.91
C ALA A 84 -22.72 -15.87 19.98
N GLU A 85 -23.75 -15.05 20.22
CA GLU A 85 -24.04 -13.82 19.47
C GLU A 85 -22.93 -12.78 19.67
N ALA A 86 -22.51 -12.51 20.91
CA ALA A 86 -21.42 -11.58 21.19
C ALA A 86 -20.10 -12.00 20.53
N ALA A 87 -19.78 -13.30 20.53
CA ALA A 87 -18.58 -13.82 19.87
C ALA A 87 -18.69 -13.74 18.32
N ALA A 88 -19.88 -13.94 17.76
CA ALA A 88 -20.10 -13.78 16.32
C ALA A 88 -19.98 -12.31 15.88
N ASP A 89 -20.49 -11.36 16.67
CA ASP A 89 -20.32 -9.92 16.44
C ASP A 89 -18.85 -9.52 16.52
N ALA A 90 -18.10 -10.04 17.51
CA ALA A 90 -16.66 -9.80 17.61
C ALA A 90 -15.89 -10.35 16.38
N ALA A 91 -16.29 -11.53 15.87
CA ALA A 91 -15.71 -12.09 14.65
C ALA A 91 -16.01 -11.19 13.43
N ALA A 92 -17.22 -10.63 13.33
CA ALA A 92 -17.61 -9.72 12.27
C ALA A 92 -16.80 -8.41 12.30
N GLN A 93 -16.63 -7.79 13.47
CA GLN A 93 -15.80 -6.59 13.63
C GLN A 93 -14.34 -6.85 13.29
N ALA A 94 -13.80 -8.01 13.69
CA ALA A 94 -12.45 -8.40 13.34
C ALA A 94 -12.28 -8.62 11.83
N ALA A 95 -13.29 -9.18 11.15
CA ALA A 95 -13.28 -9.33 9.70
C ALA A 95 -13.34 -7.98 8.97
N GLU A 96 -14.13 -7.03 9.46
CA GLU A 96 -14.17 -5.66 8.93
C GLU A 96 -12.82 -4.96 9.09
N ALA A 97 -12.21 -5.04 10.28
CA ALA A 97 -10.86 -4.51 10.52
C ALA A 97 -9.80 -5.17 9.60
N ALA A 98 -9.93 -6.47 9.31
CA ALA A 98 -9.06 -7.14 8.35
C ALA A 98 -9.25 -6.60 6.92
N ALA A 99 -10.48 -6.34 6.51
CA ALA A 99 -10.80 -5.78 5.20
C ALA A 99 -10.28 -4.34 5.03
N GLU A 100 -10.44 -3.49 6.04
CA GLU A 100 -9.87 -2.14 6.04
C GLU A 100 -8.33 -2.16 5.95
N ALA A 101 -7.68 -3.05 6.72
CA ALA A 101 -6.25 -3.24 6.65
C ALA A 101 -5.78 -3.74 5.27
N ALA A 102 -6.54 -4.64 4.64
CA ALA A 102 -6.26 -5.08 3.27
C ALA A 102 -6.39 -3.94 2.25
N ALA A 103 -7.41 -3.10 2.37
CA ALA A 103 -7.56 -1.91 1.52
C ALA A 103 -6.39 -0.93 1.69
N ALA A 104 -5.94 -0.70 2.92
CA ALA A 104 -4.77 0.13 3.21
C ALA A 104 -3.48 -0.47 2.60
N ALA A 105 -3.30 -1.78 2.68
CA ALA A 105 -2.17 -2.47 2.07
C ALA A 105 -2.17 -2.33 0.54
N ALA A 106 -3.34 -2.45 -0.10
CA ALA A 106 -3.50 -2.29 -1.54
C ALA A 106 -3.20 -0.86 -2.01
N ALA A 107 -3.69 0.15 -1.28
CA ALA A 107 -3.39 1.55 -1.57
C ALA A 107 -1.89 1.85 -1.46
N ALA A 108 -1.23 1.33 -0.41
CA ALA A 108 0.20 1.47 -0.22
C ALA A 108 1.01 0.74 -1.32
N ALA A 109 0.60 -0.47 -1.71
CA ALA A 109 1.23 -1.21 -2.81
C ALA A 109 1.08 -0.49 -4.15
N SER A 110 -0.09 0.12 -4.43
CA SER A 110 -0.30 0.94 -5.61
C SER A 110 0.62 2.17 -5.62
N ALA A 111 0.76 2.86 -4.48
CA ALA A 111 1.67 4.00 -4.37
C ALA A 111 3.13 3.59 -4.63
N ALA A 112 3.57 2.45 -4.08
CA ALA A 112 4.89 1.90 -4.34
C ALA A 112 5.09 1.52 -5.83
N ALA A 113 4.08 0.96 -6.49
CA ALA A 113 4.12 0.64 -7.91
C ALA A 113 4.18 1.88 -8.81
N THR A 114 3.40 2.91 -8.52
CA THR A 114 3.46 4.19 -9.24
C THR A 114 4.83 4.85 -9.08
N ALA A 115 5.37 4.90 -7.85
CA ALA A 115 6.69 5.46 -7.60
C ALA A 115 7.79 4.66 -8.32
N ALA A 116 7.71 3.32 -8.30
CA ALA A 116 8.63 2.46 -9.03
C ALA A 116 8.54 2.61 -10.56
N ALA A 117 7.36 2.89 -11.13
CA ALA A 117 7.22 3.13 -12.56
C ALA A 117 7.97 4.40 -13.03
N HIS A 118 8.08 5.40 -12.16
CA HIS A 118 8.85 6.62 -12.40
C HIS A 118 10.35 6.47 -12.09
N GLN A 119 10.77 5.34 -11.50
CA GLN A 119 12.16 5.06 -11.14
C GLN A 119 12.70 3.86 -11.90
N ALA A 120 13.73 4.05 -12.72
CA ALA A 120 14.42 2.94 -13.39
C ALA A 120 15.39 2.15 -12.45
N GLU A 121 15.18 2.21 -11.14
CA GLU A 121 16.03 1.55 -10.15
C GLU A 121 15.52 0.14 -9.81
N GLU A 122 16.44 -0.83 -9.78
CA GLU A 122 16.12 -2.21 -9.43
C GLU A 122 15.58 -2.35 -8.00
N LEU A 123 16.07 -1.51 -7.07
CA LEU A 123 15.57 -1.45 -5.70
C LEU A 123 14.08 -1.09 -5.65
N ALA A 124 13.64 -0.11 -6.47
CA ALA A 124 12.27 0.34 -6.49
C ALA A 124 11.32 -0.77 -6.99
N LYS A 125 11.74 -1.52 -8.02
CA LYS A 125 10.99 -2.69 -8.50
C LYS A 125 10.87 -3.76 -7.44
N LYS A 126 11.97 -4.07 -6.73
CA LYS A 126 11.95 -5.04 -5.63
C LYS A 126 11.01 -4.63 -4.50
N LEU A 127 11.10 -3.38 -4.06
CA LEU A 127 10.25 -2.84 -2.99
C LEU A 127 8.76 -2.83 -3.38
N SER A 128 8.46 -2.49 -4.64
CA SER A 128 7.10 -2.55 -5.18
C SER A 128 6.57 -3.99 -5.23
N ALA A 129 7.38 -4.96 -5.66
CA ALA A 129 7.01 -6.37 -5.64
C ALA A 129 6.74 -6.89 -4.20
N GLU A 130 7.57 -6.50 -3.23
CA GLU A 130 7.35 -6.83 -1.82
C GLU A 130 6.06 -6.20 -1.26
N ALA A 131 5.73 -4.98 -1.68
CA ALA A 131 4.49 -4.32 -1.29
C ALA A 131 3.26 -5.02 -1.90
N ALA A 132 3.34 -5.41 -3.18
CA ALA A 132 2.28 -6.16 -3.86
C ALA A 132 2.03 -7.53 -3.19
N GLU A 133 3.09 -8.24 -2.82
CA GLU A 133 2.97 -9.51 -2.10
C GLU A 133 2.35 -9.32 -0.71
N SER A 134 2.76 -8.27 0.02
CA SER A 134 2.16 -7.94 1.32
C SER A 134 0.65 -7.64 1.18
N SER A 135 0.27 -6.93 0.12
CA SER A 135 -1.13 -6.66 -0.21
C SER A 135 -1.90 -7.95 -0.53
N ARG A 136 -1.30 -8.88 -1.29
CA ARG A 136 -1.93 -10.19 -1.59
C ARG A 136 -2.24 -10.94 -0.30
N ILE A 137 -1.25 -11.06 0.59
CA ILE A 137 -1.41 -11.71 1.90
C ILE A 137 -2.51 -11.04 2.73
N ALA A 138 -2.58 -9.70 2.72
CA ALA A 138 -3.60 -8.96 3.47
C ALA A 138 -5.01 -9.26 2.95
N VAL A 139 -5.20 -9.31 1.63
CA VAL A 139 -6.49 -9.63 0.99
C VAL A 139 -6.90 -11.07 1.29
N GLU A 140 -5.97 -12.02 1.24
CA GLU A 140 -6.25 -13.41 1.60
C GLU A 140 -6.67 -13.54 3.07
N ALA A 141 -5.96 -12.85 3.97
CA ALA A 141 -6.31 -12.82 5.39
C ALA A 141 -7.70 -12.21 5.61
N ALA A 142 -8.05 -11.12 4.92
CA ALA A 142 -9.38 -10.52 5.01
C ALA A 142 -10.49 -11.45 4.50
N ALA A 143 -10.26 -12.13 3.37
CA ALA A 143 -11.21 -13.10 2.82
C ALA A 143 -11.46 -14.28 3.77
N GLU A 144 -10.39 -14.82 4.37
CA GLU A 144 -10.49 -15.85 5.40
C GLU A 144 -11.23 -15.34 6.65
N ALA A 145 -10.96 -14.12 7.10
CA ALA A 145 -11.62 -13.53 8.26
C ALA A 145 -13.14 -13.39 8.03
N VAL A 146 -13.57 -12.95 6.84
CA VAL A 146 -14.98 -12.85 6.46
C VAL A 146 -15.65 -14.23 6.45
N LYS A 147 -14.96 -15.26 5.94
CA LYS A 147 -15.48 -16.64 5.97
C LYS A 147 -15.71 -17.11 7.42
N LEU A 148 -14.72 -16.88 8.30
CA LEU A 148 -14.81 -17.25 9.72
C LEU A 148 -15.93 -16.51 10.45
N ALA A 149 -16.10 -15.21 10.19
CA ALA A 149 -17.19 -14.42 10.75
C ALA A 149 -18.58 -14.95 10.31
N ASN A 150 -18.70 -15.37 9.05
CA ASN A 150 -19.93 -15.98 8.55
C ASN A 150 -20.22 -17.34 9.23
N GLU A 151 -19.20 -18.16 9.45
CA GLU A 151 -19.33 -19.43 10.19
C GLU A 151 -19.73 -19.19 11.67
N ALA A 152 -19.17 -18.16 12.31
CA ALA A 152 -19.53 -17.74 13.66
C ALA A 152 -21.01 -17.34 13.74
N ASN A 153 -21.46 -16.50 12.80
CA ASN A 153 -22.86 -16.06 12.69
C ASN A 153 -23.83 -17.23 12.45
N GLN A 154 -23.45 -18.21 11.64
CA GLN A 154 -24.27 -19.40 11.43
C GLN A 154 -24.40 -20.24 12.71
N SER A 155 -23.31 -20.36 13.47
CA SER A 155 -23.29 -21.10 14.74
C SER A 155 -24.18 -20.43 15.79
N ALA A 156 -24.08 -19.10 15.94
CA ALA A 156 -24.91 -18.33 16.86
C ALA A 156 -26.41 -18.42 16.51
N ARG A 157 -26.76 -18.27 15.22
CA ARG A 157 -28.15 -18.42 14.76
C ARG A 157 -28.69 -19.85 14.94
N GLY A 158 -27.82 -20.85 14.83
CA GLY A 158 -28.17 -22.25 15.10
C GLY A 158 -28.59 -22.48 16.55
N ALA A 159 -27.86 -21.90 17.51
CA ALA A 159 -28.19 -21.98 18.93
C ALA A 159 -29.52 -21.28 19.26
N ASN A 160 -29.78 -20.12 18.65
CA ASN A 160 -31.02 -19.36 18.86
C ASN A 160 -32.28 -20.13 18.37
N LYS A 161 -32.14 -20.99 17.34
CA LYS A 161 -33.24 -21.86 16.85
C LYS A 161 -33.50 -23.11 17.71
N GLN A 162 -32.58 -23.45 18.60
CA GLN A 162 -32.66 -24.64 19.47
C GLN A 162 -33.09 -24.32 20.91
N SER A 163 -33.10 -23.04 21.28
CA SER A 163 -33.71 -22.51 22.52
C SER A 163 -35.21 -22.35 22.38
#